data_AF-A0AAJ0GUG5-F1
#
_entry.id   AF-A0AAJ0GUG5-F1
#
_cell.length_a   1.000
_cell.length_b   1.000
_cell.length_c   1.000
_cell.angle_alpha   90.00
_cell.angle_beta   90.00
_cell.angle_gamma   90.00
#
_symmetry.space_group_name_H-M   'P 1'
#
loop_
_entity.id
_entity.type
_entity.pdbx_description
1 polymer ?
#
loop_
_entity_poly.entity_id
_entity_poly.type
_entity_poly.pdbx_seq_one_letter_code
_entity_poly.pdbx_strand_id
1 'polypeptide(L)'
;MSSLLTILTTILTLGSGLTSAASTACTRPFLQNLTTAYISAQTSGQPSLLAPYTSGSPNLIYLENNRLASLLGGSTNTNTSTSTSASSTLSQPLKIDVARSLHDPDQCATFTELIAASDPHHPRIIHTRVVVDAATLKAVLIESVVTDEGDWLFNATGTLQLNNGEKWDVVPEGKQERREVIQAVGDAYFDRFGNTSVHVPWGAPCYRLEGGLQAKGEMNNRTGECVMVWPSTIVVPYRRYVVDVEMGAVDLFVGFPGLDRTQGNAPMPDSHLFRVEGGKIKYLHTASACVVDGCGLNGTVFGKRTFGVKARRQLRPGRLSV
;
A
#
# COMPACT_ATOMS: atom_id res chain seq x y z
N MET A 1 12.07 35.11 66.94
CA MET A 1 11.02 34.16 66.52
C MET A 1 11.28 33.83 65.06
N SER A 2 11.54 32.55 64.82
CA SER A 2 12.03 31.97 63.57
C SER A 2 11.04 32.09 62.40
N SER A 3 11.62 31.84 61.22
CA SER A 3 11.03 31.12 60.09
C SER A 3 10.49 32.01 58.97
N LEU A 4 11.19 32.00 57.83
CA LEU A 4 10.77 31.33 56.60
C LEU A 4 11.82 31.64 55.52
N LEU A 5 12.53 30.63 55.02
CA LEU A 5 13.09 30.70 53.68
C LEU A 5 12.98 29.33 53.00
N THR A 6 12.14 29.34 51.99
CA THR A 6 11.80 28.41 50.92
C THR A 6 12.91 27.45 50.48
N ILE A 7 12.60 26.14 50.52
CA ILE A 7 13.37 25.10 49.80
C ILE A 7 12.79 24.99 48.39
N LEU A 8 13.63 25.28 47.38
CA LEU A 8 13.32 25.09 45.96
C LEU A 8 13.70 23.66 45.56
N THR A 9 12.71 22.80 45.34
CA THR A 9 12.91 21.45 44.80
C THR A 9 12.92 21.49 43.27
N THR A 10 14.09 21.39 42.67
CA THR A 10 14.26 21.16 41.23
C THR A 10 14.08 19.67 40.94
N ILE A 11 12.91 19.29 40.40
CA ILE A 11 12.69 17.95 39.84
C ILE A 11 13.24 17.97 38.40
N LEU A 12 14.45 17.46 38.21
CA LEU A 12 14.99 17.17 36.87
C LEU A 12 14.32 15.86 36.38
N THR A 13 13.31 15.97 35.53
CA THR A 13 12.76 14.82 34.81
C THR A 13 13.78 14.34 33.78
N LEU A 14 14.45 13.22 34.04
CA LEU A 14 15.19 12.49 33.02
C LEU A 14 14.19 11.94 32.01
N GLY A 15 14.06 12.62 30.87
CA GLY A 15 13.42 12.07 29.69
C GLY A 15 14.33 11.00 29.09
N SER A 16 14.08 9.73 29.43
CA SER A 16 14.69 8.60 28.75
C SER A 16 14.15 8.53 27.33
N GLY A 17 14.84 9.19 26.38
CA GLY A 17 14.64 8.93 24.97
C GLY A 17 15.06 7.49 24.69
N LEU A 18 14.09 6.61 24.42
CA LEU A 18 14.37 5.32 23.79
C LEU A 18 14.88 5.61 22.37
N THR A 19 16.18 5.74 22.22
CA THR A 19 16.81 5.60 20.92
C THR A 19 16.65 4.15 20.52
N SER A 20 15.74 3.86 19.59
CA SER A 20 15.65 2.55 18.95
C SER A 20 17.02 2.26 18.34
N ALA A 21 17.81 1.38 18.96
CA ALA A 21 19.04 0.93 18.37
C ALA A 21 18.64 0.10 17.15
N ALA A 22 18.80 0.67 15.95
CA ALA A 22 18.76 -0.13 14.73
C ALA A 22 19.69 -1.32 14.95
N SER A 23 19.16 -2.54 14.85
CA SER A 23 20.00 -3.74 14.94
C SER A 23 21.09 -3.58 13.91
N THR A 24 22.36 -3.60 14.35
CA THR A 24 23.52 -3.46 13.46
C THR A 24 23.54 -4.52 12.36
N ALA A 25 22.72 -5.57 12.48
CA ALA A 25 22.58 -6.62 11.47
C ALA A 25 21.60 -6.26 10.34
N CYS A 26 20.59 -5.43 10.57
CA CYS A 26 19.58 -5.11 9.55
C CYS A 26 19.97 -3.91 8.70
N THR A 27 21.01 -4.09 7.88
CA THR A 27 21.57 -3.02 7.05
C THR A 27 20.76 -2.82 5.76
N ARG A 28 20.78 -1.61 5.18
CA ARG A 28 20.18 -1.37 3.86
C ARG A 28 20.70 -2.35 2.78
N PRO A 29 22.00 -2.65 2.64
CA PRO A 29 22.48 -3.63 1.68
C PRO A 29 21.87 -5.03 1.86
N PHE A 30 21.66 -5.47 3.11
CA PHE A 30 20.94 -6.72 3.38
C PHE A 30 19.50 -6.66 2.85
N LEU A 31 18.77 -5.58 3.15
CA LEU A 31 17.40 -5.39 2.69
C LEU A 31 17.30 -5.29 1.15
N GLN A 32 18.28 -4.66 0.50
CA GLN A 32 18.39 -4.60 -0.97
C GLN A 32 18.60 -5.99 -1.59
N ASN A 33 19.45 -6.82 -0.99
CA ASN A 33 19.64 -8.20 -1.44
C ASN A 33 18.37 -9.03 -1.27
N LEU A 34 17.62 -8.81 -0.18
CA LEU A 34 16.33 -9.45 0.05
C LEU A 34 15.30 -9.08 -1.02
N THR A 35 15.14 -7.78 -1.32
CA THR A 35 14.18 -7.34 -2.36
C THR A 35 14.60 -7.80 -3.74
N THR A 36 15.91 -7.86 -4.02
CA THR A 36 16.44 -8.41 -5.29
C THR A 36 16.09 -9.90 -5.44
N ALA A 37 16.24 -10.69 -4.38
CA ALA A 37 15.84 -12.10 -4.36
C ALA A 37 14.32 -12.26 -4.50
N TYR A 38 13.53 -11.41 -3.84
CA TYR A 38 12.07 -11.40 -3.97
C TYR A 38 11.62 -11.11 -5.42
N ILE A 39 12.16 -10.06 -6.04
CA ILE A 39 11.86 -9.71 -7.44
C ILE A 39 12.27 -10.86 -8.37
N SER A 40 13.43 -11.48 -8.16
CA SER A 40 13.89 -12.63 -8.95
C SER A 40 12.98 -13.86 -8.79
N ALA A 41 12.54 -14.14 -7.56
CA ALA A 41 11.58 -15.20 -7.25
C ALA A 41 10.26 -14.98 -8.00
N GLN A 42 9.69 -13.78 -7.91
CA GLN A 42 8.44 -13.44 -8.61
C GLN A 42 8.59 -13.48 -10.14
N THR A 43 9.70 -12.95 -10.67
CA THR A 43 9.96 -12.93 -12.12
C THR A 43 9.98 -14.35 -12.69
N SER A 44 10.62 -15.27 -11.98
CA SER A 44 10.86 -16.65 -12.41
C SER A 44 9.77 -17.65 -11.98
N GLY A 45 8.86 -17.25 -11.09
CA GLY A 45 7.90 -18.17 -10.46
C GLY A 45 8.57 -19.19 -9.53
N GLN A 46 9.72 -18.85 -8.92
CA GLN A 46 10.50 -19.75 -8.08
C GLN A 46 10.63 -19.23 -6.63
N PRO A 47 9.66 -19.53 -5.75
CA PRO A 47 9.71 -19.10 -4.36
C PRO A 47 10.92 -19.65 -3.58
N SER A 48 11.53 -20.75 -4.04
CA SER A 48 12.74 -21.34 -3.46
C SER A 48 13.94 -20.39 -3.48
N LEU A 49 13.96 -19.39 -4.37
CA LEU A 49 15.00 -18.34 -4.37
C LEU A 49 14.99 -17.49 -3.09
N LEU A 50 13.91 -17.51 -2.31
CA LEU A 50 13.83 -16.86 -1.01
C LEU A 50 14.38 -17.72 0.14
N ALA A 51 14.79 -18.97 -0.11
CA ALA A 51 15.32 -19.87 0.90
C ALA A 51 16.43 -19.26 1.80
N PRO A 52 17.36 -18.40 1.33
CA PRO A 52 18.34 -17.76 2.20
C PRO A 52 17.71 -16.92 3.32
N TYR A 53 16.52 -16.35 3.08
CA TYR A 53 15.81 -15.48 4.01
C TYR A 53 14.70 -16.21 4.78
N THR A 54 14.20 -17.33 4.27
CA THR A 54 13.04 -18.03 4.86
C THR A 54 13.39 -19.35 5.53
N SER A 55 14.46 -20.03 5.10
CA SER A 55 14.88 -21.30 5.68
C SER A 55 15.29 -21.14 7.13
N GLY A 56 14.73 -21.99 7.99
CA GLY A 56 14.97 -21.94 9.43
C GLY A 56 14.14 -20.90 10.18
N SER A 57 13.17 -20.24 9.52
CA SER A 57 12.16 -19.40 10.18
C SER A 57 10.94 -20.26 10.57
N PRO A 58 10.82 -20.71 11.83
CA PRO A 58 9.76 -21.64 12.23
C PRO A 58 8.36 -21.00 12.17
N ASN A 59 8.28 -19.67 12.16
CA ASN A 59 7.04 -18.89 12.27
C ASN A 59 6.85 -17.93 11.09
N LEU A 60 7.41 -18.24 9.92
CA LEU A 60 7.16 -17.41 8.73
C LEU A 60 5.68 -17.44 8.36
N ILE A 61 5.06 -16.27 8.36
CA ILE A 61 3.70 -16.06 7.88
C ILE A 61 3.76 -15.53 6.45
N TYR A 62 3.03 -16.18 5.53
CA TYR A 62 2.85 -15.72 4.16
C TYR A 62 1.38 -15.37 3.92
N LEU A 63 1.13 -14.11 3.57
CA LEU A 63 -0.22 -13.60 3.30
C LEU A 63 -0.31 -13.03 1.88
N GLU A 64 -1.38 -13.37 1.18
CA GLU A 64 -1.82 -12.67 -0.02
C GLU A 64 -3.26 -12.19 0.21
N ASN A 65 -3.51 -10.90 0.04
CA ASN A 65 -4.83 -10.29 0.22
C ASN A 65 -5.48 -10.67 1.58
N ASN A 66 -4.68 -10.60 2.67
CA ASN A 66 -5.06 -10.99 4.04
C ASN A 66 -5.51 -12.46 4.19
N ARG A 67 -5.13 -13.35 3.27
CA ARG A 67 -5.36 -14.80 3.36
C ARG A 67 -4.04 -15.53 3.54
N LEU A 68 -4.04 -16.51 4.46
CA LEU A 68 -2.91 -17.41 4.61
C LEU A 68 -2.70 -18.21 3.31
N ALA A 69 -1.46 -18.21 2.83
CA ALA A 69 -1.05 -18.96 1.66
C ALA A 69 0.25 -19.74 1.95
N SER A 70 0.55 -20.71 1.09
CA SER A 70 1.80 -21.48 1.19
C SER A 70 2.86 -20.88 0.28
N LEU A 71 3.96 -20.37 0.86
CA LEU A 71 5.02 -19.70 0.11
C LEU A 71 5.54 -20.54 -1.06
N LEU A 72 5.81 -21.83 -0.81
CA LEU A 72 6.42 -22.74 -1.78
C LEU A 72 5.42 -23.32 -2.81
N GLY A 73 4.14 -22.94 -2.77
CA GLY A 73 3.14 -23.50 -3.68
C GLY A 73 2.85 -24.97 -3.37
N GLY A 74 2.10 -25.21 -2.30
CA GLY A 74 1.63 -26.55 -1.93
C GLY A 74 0.65 -26.47 -0.77
N SER A 75 -0.49 -27.17 -0.87
CA SER A 75 -1.47 -27.25 0.21
C SER A 75 -0.85 -27.98 1.42
N THR A 76 -0.50 -27.23 2.45
CA THR A 76 -0.10 -27.80 3.74
C THR A 76 -0.91 -27.13 4.84
N ASN A 77 -2.10 -27.67 5.11
CA ASN A 77 -2.45 -28.21 6.43
C ASN A 77 -3.83 -28.89 6.39
N THR A 78 -3.78 -30.22 6.35
CA THR A 78 -4.80 -31.14 6.85
C THR A 78 -5.04 -30.88 8.34
N ASN A 79 -6.23 -30.42 8.73
CA ASN A 79 -6.92 -30.62 10.03
C ASN A 79 -7.90 -29.49 10.43
N THR A 80 -8.16 -28.51 9.57
CA THR A 80 -9.31 -27.61 9.76
C THR A 80 -10.08 -27.50 8.45
N SER A 81 -11.38 -27.85 8.50
CA SER A 81 -12.28 -27.95 7.35
C SER A 81 -12.62 -26.59 6.69
N THR A 82 -11.79 -25.56 6.85
CA THR A 82 -12.09 -24.18 6.44
C THR A 82 -10.89 -23.37 5.91
N SER A 83 -9.76 -24.00 5.54
CA SER A 83 -8.61 -23.28 4.94
C SER A 83 -8.23 -23.84 3.58
N THR A 84 -8.86 -23.35 2.51
CA THR A 84 -8.29 -23.40 1.16
C THR A 84 -7.11 -22.44 1.10
N SER A 85 -5.90 -22.92 1.40
CA SER A 85 -4.67 -22.14 1.15
C SER A 85 -4.57 -21.88 -0.35
N ALA A 86 -4.69 -20.62 -0.75
CA ALA A 86 -4.52 -20.22 -2.15
C ALA A 86 -3.10 -20.52 -2.63
N SER A 87 -2.95 -20.84 -3.93
CA SER A 87 -1.62 -20.98 -4.54
C SER A 87 -0.90 -19.64 -4.48
N SER A 88 0.37 -19.66 -4.07
CA SER A 88 1.21 -18.46 -3.99
C SER A 88 1.42 -17.84 -5.37
N THR A 89 1.23 -16.53 -5.49
CA THR A 89 1.57 -15.72 -6.65
C THR A 89 3.06 -15.79 -6.97
N LEU A 90 3.94 -16.02 -5.99
CA LEU A 90 5.38 -16.24 -6.22
C LEU A 90 5.70 -17.54 -6.96
N SER A 91 4.76 -18.50 -7.01
CA SER A 91 4.91 -19.75 -7.77
C SER A 91 4.53 -19.62 -9.25
N GLN A 92 4.10 -18.43 -9.66
CA GLN A 92 3.75 -18.11 -11.04
C GLN A 92 4.75 -17.08 -11.57
N PRO A 93 5.42 -17.34 -12.71
CA PRO A 93 6.27 -16.34 -13.35
C PRO A 93 5.48 -15.08 -13.68
N LEU A 94 6.08 -13.91 -13.49
CA LEU A 94 5.48 -12.63 -13.79
C LEU A 94 6.43 -11.78 -14.62
N LYS A 95 5.98 -11.31 -15.78
CA LYS A 95 6.73 -10.34 -16.58
C LYS A 95 6.55 -8.94 -16.00
N ILE A 96 7.53 -8.53 -15.20
CA ILE A 96 7.55 -7.25 -14.49
C ILE A 96 8.06 -6.15 -15.42
N ASP A 97 7.30 -5.05 -15.55
CA ASP A 97 7.71 -3.84 -16.26
C ASP A 97 8.47 -2.88 -15.34
N VAL A 98 8.01 -2.75 -14.10
CA VAL A 98 8.61 -1.88 -13.09
C VAL A 98 8.66 -2.62 -11.76
N ALA A 99 9.82 -2.59 -11.13
CA ALA A 99 9.98 -2.96 -9.73
C ALA A 99 10.57 -1.78 -8.97
N ARG A 100 9.93 -1.41 -7.86
CA ARG A 100 10.41 -0.37 -6.95
C ARG A 100 10.39 -0.92 -5.54
N SER A 101 11.47 -0.74 -4.80
CA SER A 101 11.55 -1.19 -3.41
C SER A 101 11.90 -0.05 -2.47
N LEU A 102 11.36 -0.13 -1.25
CA LEU A 102 11.76 0.68 -0.10
C LEU A 102 12.45 -0.23 0.92
N HIS A 103 13.45 0.31 1.61
CA HIS A 103 14.20 -0.39 2.64
C HIS A 103 14.17 0.43 3.93
N ASP A 104 13.63 -0.16 5.00
CA ASP A 104 13.53 0.42 6.34
C ASP A 104 14.44 -0.36 7.31
N PRO A 105 15.70 0.06 7.49
CA PRO A 105 16.62 -0.53 8.47
C PRO A 105 16.10 -0.45 9.92
N ASP A 106 15.32 0.57 10.25
CA ASP A 106 14.87 0.82 11.63
C ASP A 106 13.78 -0.17 12.05
N GLN A 107 12.93 -0.58 11.09
CA GLN A 107 11.89 -1.61 11.30
C GLN A 107 12.31 -3.00 10.78
N CYS A 108 13.52 -3.11 10.23
CA CYS A 108 13.99 -4.30 9.53
C CYS A 108 12.95 -4.85 8.53
N ALA A 109 12.44 -3.95 7.69
CA ALA A 109 11.36 -4.25 6.77
C ALA A 109 11.66 -3.71 5.37
N THR A 110 11.01 -4.31 4.37
CA THR A 110 11.06 -3.85 2.98
C THR A 110 9.67 -3.76 2.41
N PHE A 111 9.51 -2.86 1.46
CA PHE A 111 8.35 -2.78 0.58
C PHE A 111 8.82 -3.04 -0.84
N THR A 112 8.01 -3.67 -1.67
CA THR A 112 8.22 -3.75 -3.12
C THR A 112 6.89 -3.58 -3.86
N GLU A 113 6.86 -2.62 -4.78
CA GLU A 113 5.81 -2.46 -5.79
C GLU A 113 6.27 -3.12 -7.09
N LEU A 114 5.44 -4.00 -7.63
CA LEU A 114 5.59 -4.61 -8.94
C LEU A 114 4.46 -4.16 -9.85
N ILE A 115 4.80 -3.59 -10.99
CA ILE A 115 3.87 -3.28 -12.08
C ILE A 115 4.17 -4.26 -13.20
N ALA A 116 3.25 -5.17 -13.47
CA ALA A 116 3.35 -6.17 -14.53
C ALA A 116 2.21 -5.97 -15.53
N ALA A 117 2.19 -4.82 -16.18
CA ALA A 117 1.13 -4.42 -17.11
C ALA A 117 1.26 -5.12 -18.48
N SER A 118 2.47 -5.47 -18.89
CA SER A 118 2.76 -6.14 -20.16
C SER A 118 2.87 -7.65 -20.05
N ASP A 119 2.52 -8.22 -18.89
CA ASP A 119 2.43 -9.67 -18.71
C ASP A 119 1.36 -10.26 -19.63
N PRO A 120 1.70 -11.26 -20.45
CA PRO A 120 0.79 -11.79 -21.46
C PRO A 120 -0.30 -12.71 -20.89
N HIS A 121 -0.16 -13.16 -19.64
CA HIS A 121 -1.09 -14.08 -19.01
C HIS A 121 -2.05 -13.36 -18.09
N HIS A 122 -1.51 -12.64 -17.10
CA HIS A 122 -2.31 -11.99 -16.06
C HIS A 122 -1.63 -10.70 -15.58
N PRO A 123 -2.02 -9.54 -16.14
CA PRO A 123 -1.52 -8.26 -15.66
C PRO A 123 -1.84 -8.04 -14.18
N ARG A 124 -0.84 -7.61 -13.41
CA ARG A 124 -0.94 -7.44 -11.95
C ARG A 124 -0.23 -6.18 -11.48
N ILE A 125 -0.77 -5.59 -10.42
CA ILE A 125 -0.04 -4.65 -9.55
C ILE A 125 0.08 -5.31 -8.18
N ILE A 126 1.30 -5.48 -7.68
CA ILE A 126 1.56 -6.18 -6.42
C ILE A 126 2.35 -5.26 -5.50
N HIS A 127 1.82 -5.02 -4.32
CA HIS A 127 2.55 -4.39 -3.22
C HIS A 127 2.87 -5.45 -2.19
N THR A 128 4.15 -5.59 -1.81
CA THR A 128 4.58 -6.59 -0.84
C THR A 128 5.43 -5.98 0.26
N ARG A 129 5.07 -6.26 1.53
CA ARG A 129 5.92 -5.99 2.69
C ARG A 129 6.58 -7.27 3.16
N VAL A 130 7.89 -7.22 3.38
CA VAL A 130 8.64 -8.26 4.08
C VAL A 130 9.16 -7.71 5.40
N VAL A 131 8.87 -8.39 6.50
CA VAL A 131 9.41 -8.10 7.84
C VAL A 131 10.41 -9.18 8.20
N VAL A 132 11.57 -8.75 8.68
CA VAL A 132 12.69 -9.62 9.04
C VAL A 132 12.93 -9.55 10.54
N ASP A 133 13.15 -10.71 11.15
CA ASP A 133 13.66 -10.76 12.51
C ASP A 133 15.13 -10.30 12.51
N ALA A 134 15.39 -9.18 13.18
CA ALA A 134 16.67 -8.50 13.12
C ALA A 134 17.82 -9.23 13.85
N ALA A 135 17.53 -10.30 14.61
CA ALA A 135 18.52 -11.12 15.28
C ALA A 135 18.96 -12.31 14.42
N THR A 136 18.02 -12.92 13.70
CA THR A 136 18.24 -14.11 12.87
C THR A 136 18.44 -13.78 11.38
N LEU A 137 18.09 -12.55 10.97
CA LEU A 137 18.03 -12.12 9.58
C LEU A 137 17.15 -13.02 8.71
N LYS A 138 16.08 -13.57 9.32
CA LYS A 138 15.07 -14.38 8.64
C LYS A 138 13.75 -13.63 8.52
N ALA A 139 13.12 -13.76 7.36
CA ALA A 139 11.76 -13.26 7.16
C ALA A 139 10.81 -13.96 8.14
N VAL A 140 10.02 -13.16 8.85
CA VAL A 140 8.97 -13.63 9.77
C VAL A 140 7.58 -13.34 9.21
N LEU A 141 7.46 -12.37 8.31
CA LEU A 141 6.23 -12.06 7.61
C LEU A 141 6.55 -11.62 6.18
N ILE A 142 5.83 -12.18 5.23
CA ILE A 142 5.75 -11.68 3.86
C ILE A 142 4.25 -11.51 3.58
N GLU A 143 3.79 -10.28 3.45
CA GLU A 143 2.40 -9.97 3.14
C GLU A 143 2.30 -9.17 1.85
N SER A 144 1.35 -9.54 0.99
CA SER A 144 1.15 -8.88 -0.30
C SER A 144 -0.31 -8.46 -0.49
N VAL A 145 -0.50 -7.27 -1.06
CA VAL A 145 -1.73 -6.90 -1.74
C VAL A 145 -1.49 -7.16 -3.23
N VAL A 146 -2.08 -8.23 -3.74
CA VAL A 146 -2.00 -8.65 -5.14
C VAL A 146 -3.28 -8.19 -5.81
N THR A 147 -3.18 -7.28 -6.78
CA THR A 147 -4.35 -6.80 -7.52
C THR A 147 -4.32 -7.22 -8.98
N ASP A 148 -5.49 -7.57 -9.50
CA ASP A 148 -5.74 -7.90 -10.90
C ASP A 148 -7.14 -7.47 -11.39
N GLU A 149 -7.56 -7.98 -12.55
CA GLU A 149 -8.83 -7.61 -13.18
C GLU A 149 -10.01 -7.82 -12.21
N GLY A 150 -10.80 -6.77 -12.00
CA GLY A 150 -11.93 -6.79 -11.08
C GLY A 150 -11.65 -6.05 -9.76
N ASP A 151 -10.39 -5.79 -9.42
CA ASP A 151 -10.06 -5.01 -8.23
C ASP A 151 -10.34 -3.51 -8.38
N TRP A 152 -10.20 -2.78 -7.28
CA TRP A 152 -10.58 -1.38 -7.17
C TRP A 152 -9.92 -0.52 -8.25
N LEU A 153 -10.74 -0.07 -9.19
CA LEU A 153 -10.35 0.77 -10.34
C LEU A 153 -9.22 0.18 -11.20
N PHE A 154 -8.97 -1.14 -11.10
CA PHE A 154 -7.78 -1.78 -11.66
C PHE A 154 -7.60 -1.56 -13.17
N ASN A 155 -6.42 -1.08 -13.53
CA ASN A 155 -5.95 -0.87 -14.89
C ASN A 155 -4.40 -0.84 -14.89
N ALA A 156 -3.78 -2.00 -15.05
CA ALA A 156 -2.32 -2.12 -15.03
C ALA A 156 -1.63 -1.23 -16.08
N THR A 157 -2.20 -1.10 -17.29
CA THR A 157 -1.62 -0.22 -18.33
C THR A 157 -1.67 1.25 -17.93
N GLY A 158 -2.78 1.69 -17.32
CA GLY A 158 -2.91 3.04 -16.76
C GLY A 158 -1.90 3.30 -15.65
N THR A 159 -1.70 2.33 -14.76
CA THR A 159 -0.67 2.38 -13.71
C THR A 159 0.72 2.56 -14.32
N LEU A 160 1.10 1.71 -15.29
CA LEU A 160 2.41 1.82 -15.96
C LEU A 160 2.60 3.17 -16.66
N GLN A 161 1.58 3.66 -17.37
CA GLN A 161 1.63 4.95 -18.07
C GLN A 161 1.85 6.12 -17.12
N LEU A 162 1.14 6.16 -15.99
CA LEU A 162 1.29 7.21 -14.98
C LEU A 162 2.65 7.12 -14.29
N ASN A 163 3.04 5.92 -13.86
CA ASN A 163 4.34 5.67 -13.24
C ASN A 163 5.52 6.13 -14.12
N ASN A 164 5.45 5.93 -15.44
CA ASN A 164 6.51 6.34 -16.37
C ASN A 164 6.74 7.86 -16.42
N GLY A 165 5.77 8.67 -16.00
CA GLY A 165 5.89 10.13 -15.91
C GLY A 165 6.52 10.63 -14.61
N GLU A 166 6.77 9.73 -13.65
CA GLU A 166 7.22 10.08 -12.31
C GLU A 166 8.73 9.90 -12.13
N LYS A 167 9.30 10.65 -11.19
CA LYS A 167 10.73 10.55 -10.84
C LYS A 167 10.88 10.01 -9.42
N TRP A 168 11.43 8.82 -9.32
CA TRP A 168 11.64 8.11 -8.05
C TRP A 168 13.12 7.94 -7.73
N ASP A 169 13.95 8.91 -8.09
CA ASP A 169 15.37 8.90 -7.77
C ASP A 169 15.59 9.02 -6.26
N VAL A 170 16.75 8.58 -5.77
CA VAL A 170 17.19 8.85 -4.40
C VAL A 170 17.14 10.35 -4.13
N VAL A 171 16.54 10.73 -3.00
CA VAL A 171 16.49 12.13 -2.58
C VAL A 171 17.92 12.57 -2.23
N PRO A 172 18.43 13.69 -2.79
CA PRO A 172 19.78 14.15 -2.50
C PRO A 172 20.04 14.31 -1.00
N GLU A 173 21.25 13.97 -0.57
CA GLU A 173 21.71 14.18 0.80
C GLU A 173 21.50 15.66 1.21
N GLY A 174 20.98 15.89 2.41
CA GLY A 174 20.58 17.22 2.90
C GLY A 174 19.20 17.71 2.45
N LYS A 175 18.53 17.02 1.51
CA LYS A 175 17.10 17.21 1.17
C LYS A 175 16.22 16.07 1.66
N GLN A 176 16.82 15.01 2.19
CA GLN A 176 16.11 13.89 2.80
C GLN A 176 15.39 14.38 4.06
N GLU A 177 14.09 14.15 4.09
CA GLU A 177 13.28 14.42 5.27
C GLU A 177 13.60 13.39 6.36
N ARG A 178 13.39 13.78 7.63
CA ARG A 178 13.51 12.81 8.73
C ARG A 178 12.42 11.75 8.61
N ARG A 179 12.72 10.54 9.09
CA ARG A 179 11.78 9.40 9.10
C ARG A 179 10.41 9.78 9.67
N GLU A 180 10.39 10.52 10.77
CA GLU A 180 9.14 10.93 11.43
C GLU A 180 8.30 11.88 10.57
N VAL A 181 8.95 12.74 9.77
CA VAL A 181 8.25 13.65 8.85
C VAL A 181 7.61 12.85 7.71
N ILE A 182 8.37 11.91 7.12
CA ILE A 182 7.87 11.06 6.04
C ILE A 182 6.66 10.24 6.53
N GLN A 183 6.77 9.61 7.71
CA GLN A 183 5.68 8.85 8.29
C GLN A 183 4.46 9.73 8.59
N ALA A 184 4.67 10.91 9.20
CA ALA A 184 3.58 11.82 9.55
C ALA A 184 2.77 12.30 8.33
N VAL A 185 3.40 12.39 7.16
CA VAL A 185 2.71 12.71 5.90
C VAL A 185 1.73 11.60 5.50
N GLY A 186 2.17 10.33 5.59
CA GLY A 186 1.30 9.17 5.38
C GLY A 186 0.18 9.06 6.42
N ASP A 187 0.49 9.40 7.68
CA ASP A 187 -0.51 9.43 8.76
C ASP A 187 -1.60 10.49 8.52
N ALA A 188 -1.19 11.70 8.16
CA ALA A 188 -2.12 12.80 7.87
C ALA A 188 -3.14 12.41 6.78
N TYR A 189 -2.70 11.66 5.75
CA TYR A 189 -3.56 11.18 4.67
C TYR A 189 -4.74 10.36 5.20
N PHE A 190 -4.48 9.34 6.02
CA PHE A 190 -5.53 8.47 6.54
C PHE A 190 -6.29 9.11 7.73
N ASP A 191 -5.63 9.94 8.54
CA ASP A 191 -6.28 10.67 9.64
C ASP A 191 -7.34 11.65 9.09
N ARG A 192 -7.08 12.24 7.92
CA ARG A 192 -8.05 13.12 7.24
C ARG A 192 -9.37 12.43 6.93
N PHE A 193 -9.40 11.10 6.77
CA PHE A 193 -10.62 10.39 6.39
C PHE A 193 -11.64 10.36 7.52
N GLY A 194 -11.19 10.45 8.78
CA GLY A 194 -12.04 10.46 9.97
C GLY A 194 -12.09 11.81 10.67
N ASN A 195 -11.19 12.75 10.32
CA ASN A 195 -11.12 14.08 10.89
C ASN A 195 -10.86 15.14 9.82
N THR A 196 -11.89 15.90 9.46
CA THR A 196 -11.82 16.94 8.41
C THR A 196 -10.92 18.13 8.77
N SER A 197 -10.51 18.27 10.03
CA SER A 197 -9.59 19.31 10.48
C SER A 197 -8.12 18.97 10.25
N VAL A 198 -7.80 17.72 9.91
CA VAL A 198 -6.43 17.32 9.58
C VAL A 198 -6.03 17.93 8.23
N HIS A 199 -4.84 18.52 8.17
CA HIS A 199 -4.29 19.00 6.92
C HIS A 199 -3.36 17.93 6.33
N VAL A 200 -3.55 17.59 5.05
CA VAL A 200 -2.67 16.69 4.31
C VAL A 200 -1.70 17.52 3.48
N PRO A 201 -0.40 17.54 3.80
CA PRO A 201 0.57 18.28 3.02
C PRO A 201 0.79 17.58 1.67
N TRP A 202 0.24 18.13 0.60
CA TRP A 202 0.30 17.54 -0.74
C TRP A 202 0.68 18.58 -1.78
N GLY A 203 1.71 18.31 -2.58
CA GLY A 203 2.19 19.18 -3.66
C GLY A 203 1.78 18.73 -5.07
N ALA A 204 2.36 19.39 -6.07
CA ALA A 204 2.23 19.00 -7.47
C ALA A 204 2.94 17.65 -7.75
N PRO A 205 2.40 16.76 -8.61
CA PRO A 205 1.41 17.04 -9.65
C PRO A 205 -0.07 16.92 -9.23
N CYS A 206 -0.39 16.76 -7.94
CA CYS A 206 -1.76 16.78 -7.42
C CYS A 206 -2.68 15.72 -8.04
N TYR A 207 -2.23 14.48 -8.01
CA TYR A 207 -3.08 13.33 -8.25
C TYR A 207 -2.67 12.15 -7.39
N ARG A 208 -3.61 11.24 -7.18
CA ARG A 208 -3.39 9.88 -6.69
C ARG A 208 -3.48 8.92 -7.86
N LEU A 209 -2.51 8.03 -7.99
CA LEU A 209 -2.59 6.86 -8.86
C LEU A 209 -3.38 5.80 -8.09
N GLU A 210 -4.65 5.63 -8.47
CA GLU A 210 -5.60 4.76 -7.76
C GLU A 210 -6.08 3.64 -8.68
N GLY A 211 -5.50 2.45 -8.53
CA GLY A 211 -5.79 1.32 -9.43
C GLY A 211 -5.46 1.59 -10.91
N GLY A 212 -4.67 2.61 -11.22
CA GLY A 212 -4.39 3.04 -12.60
C GLY A 212 -5.28 4.17 -13.11
N LEU A 213 -6.21 4.66 -12.28
CA LEU A 213 -6.89 5.94 -12.47
C LEU A 213 -6.01 7.09 -11.95
N GLN A 214 -5.89 8.16 -12.73
CA GLN A 214 -5.35 9.42 -12.26
C GLN A 214 -6.43 10.21 -11.51
N ALA A 215 -6.63 9.95 -10.22
CA ALA A 215 -7.56 10.69 -9.38
C ALA A 215 -6.98 12.09 -9.10
N LYS A 216 -7.40 13.08 -9.89
CA LYS A 216 -6.88 14.46 -9.85
C LYS A 216 -7.50 15.26 -8.72
N GLY A 217 -6.67 16.08 -8.07
CA GLY A 217 -7.10 17.16 -7.21
C GLY A 217 -7.02 18.53 -7.90
N GLU A 218 -7.19 19.57 -7.11
CA GLU A 218 -7.05 20.96 -7.53
C GLU A 218 -5.82 21.60 -6.88
N MET A 219 -4.92 22.14 -7.69
CA MET A 219 -3.77 22.89 -7.18
C MET A 219 -4.16 24.32 -6.83
N ASN A 220 -3.88 24.72 -5.59
CA ASN A 220 -3.90 26.12 -5.20
C ASN A 220 -2.57 26.77 -5.60
N ASN A 221 -2.59 27.57 -6.66
CA ASN A 221 -1.40 28.24 -7.20
C ASN A 221 -0.79 29.28 -6.24
N ARG A 222 -1.51 29.75 -5.20
CA ARG A 222 -0.98 30.71 -4.23
C ARG A 222 -0.19 30.03 -3.11
N THR A 223 -0.67 28.88 -2.63
CA THR A 223 -0.05 28.14 -1.52
C THR A 223 0.85 27.00 -1.99
N GLY A 224 0.71 26.57 -3.26
CA GLY A 224 1.38 25.40 -3.79
C GLY A 224 0.89 24.10 -3.16
N GLU A 225 -0.36 24.07 -2.72
CA GLU A 225 -1.00 22.91 -2.08
C GLU A 225 -2.05 22.28 -2.98
N CYS A 226 -2.11 20.95 -2.95
CA CYS A 226 -3.11 20.15 -3.62
C CYS A 226 -4.31 19.91 -2.71
N VAL A 227 -5.51 20.13 -3.24
CA VAL A 227 -6.77 19.82 -2.57
C VAL A 227 -7.42 18.63 -3.27
N MET A 228 -7.61 17.54 -2.52
CA MET A 228 -8.32 16.36 -3.01
C MET A 228 -9.75 16.29 -2.47
N VAL A 229 -10.58 15.47 -3.12
CA VAL A 229 -11.86 15.02 -2.56
C VAL A 229 -11.59 13.87 -1.60
N TRP A 230 -12.16 13.95 -0.41
CA TRP A 230 -11.90 13.01 0.69
C TRP A 230 -13.19 12.43 1.26
N PRO A 231 -13.16 11.17 1.72
CA PRO A 231 -14.08 10.70 2.75
C PRO A 231 -14.00 11.56 4.03
N SER A 232 -15.01 11.47 4.89
CA SER A 232 -15.05 12.19 6.18
C SER A 232 -15.57 11.35 7.35
N THR A 233 -15.82 10.05 7.13
CA THR A 233 -16.42 9.14 8.10
C THR A 233 -15.64 7.83 8.26
N ILE A 234 -14.49 7.68 7.60
CA ILE A 234 -13.74 6.43 7.56
C ILE A 234 -12.56 6.55 8.51
N VAL A 235 -12.40 5.58 9.41
CA VAL A 235 -11.26 5.48 10.31
C VAL A 235 -10.42 4.28 9.89
N VAL A 236 -9.13 4.51 9.64
CA VAL A 236 -8.15 3.47 9.27
C VAL A 236 -7.12 3.37 10.39
N PRO A 237 -7.40 2.62 11.47
CA PRO A 237 -6.64 2.69 12.71
C PRO A 237 -5.38 1.79 12.71
N TYR A 238 -5.36 0.74 11.90
CA TYR A 238 -4.26 -0.23 11.87
C TYR A 238 -3.43 -0.04 10.61
N ARG A 239 -2.24 0.52 10.79
CA ARG A 239 -1.28 0.85 9.73
C ARG A 239 0.04 0.17 10.01
N ARG A 240 0.60 -0.49 8.99
CA ARG A 240 1.88 -1.18 9.08
C ARG A 240 2.81 -0.55 8.05
N TYR A 241 3.95 -0.05 8.49
CA TYR A 241 4.77 0.89 7.73
C TYR A 241 6.01 0.22 7.13
N VAL A 242 6.48 0.79 6.02
CA VAL A 242 7.88 0.76 5.60
C VAL A 242 8.28 2.18 5.27
N VAL A 243 9.23 2.75 5.99
CA VAL A 243 9.72 4.11 5.74
C VAL A 243 11.15 4.06 5.22
N ASP A 244 11.39 4.68 4.07
CA ASP A 244 12.71 4.77 3.46
C ASP A 244 13.11 6.24 3.31
N VAL A 245 14.08 6.66 4.13
CA VAL A 245 14.59 8.04 4.17
C VAL A 245 15.34 8.41 2.90
N GLU A 246 16.13 7.50 2.32
CA GLU A 246 16.89 7.78 1.09
C GLU A 246 15.95 7.98 -0.09
N MET A 247 14.89 7.18 -0.15
CA MET A 247 13.84 7.31 -1.15
C MET A 247 12.79 8.36 -0.78
N GLY A 248 12.90 9.03 0.37
CA GLY A 248 11.90 9.98 0.86
C GLY A 248 10.49 9.41 0.75
N ALA A 249 10.26 8.16 1.14
CA ALA A 249 9.02 7.47 0.85
C ALA A 249 8.52 6.64 2.03
N VAL A 250 7.22 6.45 2.10
CA VAL A 250 6.57 5.56 3.05
C VAL A 250 5.50 4.75 2.35
N ASP A 251 5.46 3.46 2.61
CA ASP A 251 4.29 2.65 2.33
C ASP A 251 3.53 2.32 3.63
N LEU A 252 2.21 2.31 3.53
CA LEU A 252 1.31 1.90 4.59
C LEU A 252 0.43 0.74 4.09
N PHE A 253 0.67 -0.46 4.63
CA PHE A 253 -0.29 -1.56 4.57
C PHE A 253 -1.39 -1.33 5.58
N VAL A 254 -2.63 -1.32 5.10
CA VAL A 254 -3.81 -1.06 5.92
C VAL A 254 -4.88 -2.11 5.68
N GLY A 255 -5.88 -2.07 6.55
CA GLY A 255 -7.16 -2.73 6.30
C GLY A 255 -8.19 -1.65 6.02
N PHE A 256 -8.54 -1.42 4.75
CA PHE A 256 -9.42 -0.32 4.38
C PHE A 256 -10.90 -0.68 4.62
N PRO A 257 -11.60 -0.02 5.57
CA PRO A 257 -12.98 -0.36 5.87
C PRO A 257 -13.92 0.16 4.79
N GLY A 258 -14.87 -0.67 4.36
CA GLY A 258 -15.92 -0.25 3.43
C GLY A 258 -15.49 -0.11 1.97
N LEU A 259 -14.29 -0.58 1.62
CA LEU A 259 -13.80 -0.57 0.23
C LEU A 259 -14.65 -1.49 -0.66
N ASP A 260 -14.82 -2.74 -0.25
CA ASP A 260 -15.74 -3.68 -0.91
C ASP A 260 -17.11 -3.62 -0.25
N ARG A 261 -18.11 -3.13 -1.00
CA ARG A 261 -19.46 -2.90 -0.48
C ARG A 261 -20.19 -4.19 -0.10
N THR A 262 -19.77 -5.34 -0.63
CA THR A 262 -20.34 -6.63 -0.26
C THR A 262 -19.88 -7.10 1.12
N GLN A 263 -18.82 -6.49 1.65
CA GLN A 263 -18.20 -6.88 2.92
C GLN A 263 -18.59 -5.94 4.08
N GLY A 264 -19.48 -4.98 3.86
CA GLY A 264 -19.85 -3.98 4.86
C GLY A 264 -18.62 -3.17 5.30
N ASN A 265 -18.36 -3.08 6.61
CA ASN A 265 -17.20 -2.38 7.15
C ASN A 265 -15.98 -3.29 7.38
N ALA A 266 -15.99 -4.53 6.91
CA ALA A 266 -14.82 -5.40 7.04
C ALA A 266 -13.61 -4.76 6.33
N PRO A 267 -12.42 -4.79 6.95
CA PRO A 267 -11.23 -4.17 6.38
C PRO A 267 -10.73 -4.97 5.17
N MET A 268 -10.65 -4.33 4.00
CA MET A 268 -10.11 -4.91 2.78
C MET A 268 -8.59 -4.74 2.69
N PRO A 269 -7.86 -5.68 2.04
CA PRO A 269 -6.42 -5.55 1.83
C PRO A 269 -6.11 -4.34 0.95
N ASP A 270 -5.30 -3.43 1.47
CA ASP A 270 -5.02 -2.16 0.84
C ASP A 270 -3.61 -1.68 1.22
N SER A 271 -2.90 -1.08 0.27
CA SER A 271 -1.55 -0.55 0.46
C SER A 271 -1.40 0.77 -0.28
N HIS A 272 -0.82 1.75 0.41
CA HIS A 272 -0.62 3.11 -0.08
C HIS A 272 0.85 3.50 -0.01
N LEU A 273 1.49 3.65 -1.16
CA LEU A 273 2.87 4.12 -1.31
C LEU A 273 2.90 5.62 -1.55
N PHE A 274 3.59 6.37 -0.69
CA PHE A 274 3.76 7.81 -0.76
C PHE A 274 5.22 8.15 -1.06
N ARG A 275 5.46 8.96 -2.10
CA ARG A 275 6.69 9.76 -2.22
C ARG A 275 6.49 11.06 -1.46
N VAL A 276 7.47 11.44 -0.67
CA VAL A 276 7.50 12.66 0.14
C VAL A 276 8.73 13.48 -0.22
N GLU A 277 8.53 14.72 -0.63
CA GLU A 277 9.60 15.67 -0.92
C GLU A 277 9.26 17.03 -0.30
N GLY A 278 10.20 17.63 0.43
CA GLY A 278 9.97 18.91 1.11
C GLY A 278 8.79 18.87 2.09
N GLY A 279 8.62 17.74 2.79
CA GLY A 279 7.54 17.49 3.74
C GLY A 279 6.14 17.36 3.12
N LYS A 280 6.01 17.19 1.79
CA LYS A 280 4.72 17.06 1.10
C LYS A 280 4.63 15.78 0.29
N ILE A 281 3.43 15.21 0.18
CA ILE A 281 3.13 14.15 -0.80
C ILE A 281 3.46 14.68 -2.19
N LYS A 282 4.33 13.95 -2.88
CA LYS A 282 4.71 14.17 -4.27
C LYS A 282 3.94 13.22 -5.18
N TYR A 283 4.02 11.93 -4.91
CA TYR A 283 3.33 10.87 -5.64
C TYR A 283 2.63 9.95 -4.63
N LEU A 284 1.53 9.34 -5.06
CA LEU A 284 0.77 8.40 -4.25
C LEU A 284 0.26 7.28 -5.14
N HIS A 285 0.65 6.04 -4.86
CA HIS A 285 0.15 4.84 -5.51
C HIS A 285 -0.69 4.02 -4.55
N THR A 286 -1.77 3.41 -5.03
CA THR A 286 -2.57 2.47 -4.25
C THR A 286 -2.71 1.13 -4.96
N ALA A 287 -2.69 0.06 -4.16
CA ALA A 287 -3.11 -1.28 -4.55
C ALA A 287 -4.18 -1.72 -3.55
N SER A 288 -5.39 -1.98 -4.03
CA SER A 288 -6.54 -2.30 -3.17
C SER A 288 -7.29 -3.51 -3.74
N ALA A 289 -7.25 -4.63 -3.02
CA ALA A 289 -7.86 -5.88 -3.44
C ALA A 289 -9.31 -5.97 -2.98
N CYS A 290 -10.15 -6.60 -3.79
CA CYS A 290 -11.57 -6.77 -3.58
C CYS A 290 -11.91 -8.25 -3.42
N VAL A 291 -13.04 -8.52 -2.75
CA VAL A 291 -13.54 -9.90 -2.59
C VAL A 291 -14.39 -10.28 -3.79
N VAL A 292 -15.11 -9.31 -4.36
CA VAL A 292 -15.86 -9.47 -5.60
C VAL A 292 -15.43 -8.42 -6.63
N ASP A 293 -15.55 -8.77 -7.90
CA ASP A 293 -15.26 -7.85 -9.00
C ASP A 293 -16.01 -6.52 -8.86
N GLY A 294 -15.30 -5.44 -9.13
CA GLY A 294 -15.75 -4.06 -8.96
C GLY A 294 -15.95 -3.66 -7.50
N CYS A 295 -15.55 -4.47 -6.51
CA CYS A 295 -15.67 -4.15 -5.08
C CYS A 295 -17.11 -3.85 -4.65
N GLY A 296 -18.07 -4.54 -5.28
CA GLY A 296 -19.50 -4.30 -5.09
C GLY A 296 -20.01 -2.99 -5.72
N LEU A 297 -19.25 -2.36 -6.62
CA LEU A 297 -19.66 -1.19 -7.41
C LEU A 297 -20.31 -1.53 -8.75
N ASN A 298 -20.39 -2.81 -9.13
CA ASN A 298 -21.04 -3.27 -10.36
C ASN A 298 -22.55 -2.95 -10.35
N GLY A 299 -22.89 -1.67 -10.59
CA GLY A 299 -24.23 -1.09 -10.45
C GLY A 299 -24.21 0.40 -10.05
N THR A 300 -23.16 0.88 -9.39
CA THR A 300 -22.90 2.31 -9.15
C THR A 300 -21.89 2.83 -10.14
N VAL A 301 -22.38 3.59 -11.10
CA VAL A 301 -21.56 4.27 -12.10
C VAL A 301 -20.86 5.46 -11.44
N PHE A 302 -19.54 5.38 -11.23
CA PHE A 302 -18.72 6.59 -11.20
C PHE A 302 -18.47 7.03 -12.65
N GLY A 303 -19.11 8.11 -13.09
CA GLY A 303 -18.67 8.87 -14.27
C GLY A 303 -19.24 8.53 -15.67
N LYS A 304 -20.11 7.54 -15.90
CA LYS A 304 -20.88 7.50 -17.16
C LYS A 304 -22.08 8.44 -17.06
N ARG A 305 -21.99 9.61 -17.71
CA ARG A 305 -23.21 10.28 -18.21
C ARG A 305 -23.92 9.28 -19.11
N THR A 306 -25.05 8.77 -18.64
CA THR A 306 -25.96 7.96 -19.43
C THR A 306 -26.49 8.84 -20.56
N PHE A 307 -25.93 8.68 -21.77
CA PHE A 307 -26.65 9.08 -22.97
C PHE A 307 -27.85 8.14 -23.08
N GLY A 308 -29.01 8.63 -22.65
CA GLY A 308 -30.27 7.90 -22.69
C GLY A 308 -30.60 7.52 -24.12
N VAL A 309 -30.39 6.26 -24.48
CA VAL A 309 -31.04 5.65 -25.63
C VAL A 309 -32.50 5.46 -25.24
N LYS A 310 -33.36 6.41 -25.62
CA LYS A 310 -34.81 6.24 -25.57
C LYS A 310 -35.16 4.98 -26.37
N ALA A 311 -35.60 3.93 -25.66
CA ALA A 311 -36.19 2.76 -26.28
C ALA A 311 -37.38 3.19 -27.17
N ARG A 312 -37.26 2.96 -28.47
CA ARG A 312 -38.38 3.09 -29.41
C ARG A 312 -39.43 2.03 -29.03
N ARG A 313 -40.56 2.51 -28.50
CA ARG A 313 -41.78 1.72 -28.29
C ARG A 313 -42.28 1.26 -29.66
N GLN A 314 -42.16 -0.03 -29.98
CA GLN A 314 -42.83 -0.63 -31.13
C GLN A 314 -44.35 -0.50 -30.94
N LEU A 315 -44.99 0.23 -31.85
CA LEU A 315 -46.45 0.26 -31.99
C LEU A 315 -46.91 -1.09 -32.56
N ARG A 316 -47.75 -1.81 -31.82
CA ARG A 316 -48.52 -2.95 -32.34
C ARG A 316 -49.61 -2.43 -33.28
N PRO A 317 -49.80 -2.98 -34.49
CA PRO A 317 -50.96 -2.64 -35.30
C PRO A 317 -52.21 -3.30 -34.73
N GLY A 318 -53.24 -2.48 -34.48
CA GLY A 318 -54.57 -2.91 -34.06
C GLY A 318 -55.30 -3.65 -35.17
N ARG A 319 -56.00 -4.69 -34.73
CA ARG A 319 -56.94 -5.53 -35.48
C ARG A 319 -58.15 -4.67 -35.90
N LEU A 320 -58.47 -4.63 -37.18
CA LEU A 320 -59.77 -4.20 -37.70
C LEU A 320 -60.56 -5.46 -38.04
N SER A 321 -61.69 -5.65 -37.37
CA SER A 321 -62.72 -6.60 -37.74
C SER A 321 -63.87 -5.81 -38.37
N VAL A 322 -64.36 -6.30 -39.50
CA VAL A 322 -65.80 -6.28 -39.84
C VAL A 322 -66.34 -7.65 -39.44
#